data_AF-A0AAN6PJ47-F1
#
_entry.id   AF-A0AAN6PJ47-F1
#
_cell.length_a   1.000
_cell.length_b   1.000
_cell.length_c   1.000
_cell.angle_alpha   90.00
_cell.angle_beta   90.00
_cell.angle_gamma   90.00
#
_symmetry.space_group_name_H-M   'P 1'
#
loop_
_entity.id
_entity.type
_entity.pdbx_description
1 polymer ?
#
loop_
_entity_poly.entity_id
_entity_poly.type
_entity_poly.pdbx_seq_one_letter_code
_entity_poly.pdbx_strand_id
1 'polypeptide(L)'
;MAPFSQADAAAACLALSEQAQSMVSKAQQVLPLAPDDCRPLLSALPSALQQFSHRASFLGSRVADASVVDPELGKALETGLAEGQSALDVVSAGLEPEGDATRDGDAVAWYVSFVSAYMGFFDLGSQLLVMETEQEQESALASPVASGVLDAAHTSSEQVVATVLRKHELGH
;
A
#
# COMPACT_ATOMS: atom_id res chain seq x y z
N MET A 1 -0.27 16.89 18.98
CA MET A 1 -0.05 15.67 18.19
C MET A 1 0.87 14.77 19.00
N ALA A 2 0.63 13.46 19.05
CA ALA A 2 1.56 12.54 19.65
C ALA A 2 2.85 12.50 18.80
N PRO A 3 4.04 12.30 19.41
CA PRO A 3 5.26 12.09 18.65
C PRO A 3 5.19 10.77 17.87
N PHE A 4 5.89 10.73 16.73
CA PHE A 4 6.00 9.52 15.90
C PHE A 4 6.52 8.33 16.72
N SER A 5 5.90 7.16 16.51
CA SER A 5 6.28 5.92 17.18
C SER A 5 6.85 4.92 16.19
N GLN A 6 8.18 4.73 16.22
CA GLN A 6 8.87 3.73 15.40
C GLN A 6 8.33 2.31 15.62
N ALA A 7 7.97 1.97 16.86
CA ALA A 7 7.43 0.66 17.20
C ALA A 7 6.07 0.42 16.53
N ASP A 8 5.17 1.41 16.58
CA ASP A 8 3.85 1.29 15.98
C ASP A 8 3.93 1.29 14.45
N ALA A 9 4.79 2.14 13.87
CA ALA A 9 5.01 2.15 12.42
C ALA A 9 5.66 0.84 11.92
N ALA A 10 6.63 0.27 12.65
CA ALA A 10 7.21 -1.03 12.31
C ALA A 10 6.17 -2.16 12.43
N ALA A 11 5.31 -2.12 13.46
CA ALA A 11 4.22 -3.08 13.61
C ALA A 11 3.18 -2.95 12.49
N ALA A 12 2.83 -1.74 12.07
CA ALA A 12 1.94 -1.50 10.94
C ALA A 12 2.52 -2.03 9.63
N CYS A 13 3.82 -1.83 9.38
CA CYS A 13 4.53 -2.43 8.24
C CYS A 13 4.45 -3.98 8.24
N LEU A 14 4.61 -4.60 9.41
CA LEU A 14 4.48 -6.05 9.55
C LEU A 14 3.05 -6.51 9.26
N ALA A 15 2.04 -5.83 9.81
CA ALA A 15 0.63 -6.15 9.57
C ALA A 15 0.28 -6.06 8.06
N LEU A 16 0.71 -4.99 7.39
CA LEU A 16 0.55 -4.84 5.94
C LEU A 16 1.22 -5.98 5.16
N SER A 17 2.43 -6.36 5.59
CA SER A 17 3.18 -7.46 4.97
C SER A 17 2.45 -8.79 5.07
N GLU A 18 1.97 -9.14 6.27
CA GLU A 18 1.23 -10.38 6.54
C GLU A 18 -0.10 -10.42 5.77
N GLN A 19 -0.82 -9.30 5.76
CA GLN A 19 -2.07 -9.19 5.05
C GLN A 19 -1.87 -9.32 3.54
N ALA A 20 -0.90 -8.61 2.96
CA ALA A 20 -0.57 -8.74 1.54
C ALA A 20 -0.21 -10.18 1.17
N GLN A 21 0.57 -10.87 2.02
CA GLN A 21 0.93 -12.27 1.82
C GLN A 21 -0.30 -13.19 1.85
N SER A 22 -1.28 -12.94 2.73
CA SER A 22 -2.54 -13.69 2.78
C SER A 22 -3.37 -13.51 1.50
N MET A 23 -3.34 -12.31 0.91
CA MET A 23 -4.10 -12.00 -0.30
C MET A 23 -3.53 -12.62 -1.58
N VAL A 24 -2.25 -13.01 -1.58
CA VAL A 24 -1.64 -13.76 -2.70
C VAL A 24 -2.47 -15.00 -3.01
N SER A 25 -2.83 -15.77 -1.98
CA SER A 25 -3.65 -16.97 -2.12
C SER A 25 -5.07 -16.64 -2.57
N LYS A 26 -5.66 -15.53 -2.08
CA LYS A 26 -6.98 -15.08 -2.53
C LYS A 26 -6.99 -14.74 -4.02
N ALA A 27 -6.02 -13.94 -4.47
CA ALA A 27 -5.84 -13.58 -5.89
C ALA A 27 -5.69 -14.82 -6.79
N GLN A 28 -4.95 -15.84 -6.33
CA GLN A 28 -4.81 -17.12 -7.04
C GLN A 28 -6.13 -17.92 -7.10
N GLN A 29 -6.95 -17.87 -6.06
CA GLN A 29 -8.24 -18.56 -6.01
C GLN A 29 -9.31 -17.92 -6.91
N VAL A 30 -9.29 -16.59 -7.05
CA VAL A 30 -10.27 -15.87 -7.90
C VAL A 30 -9.89 -15.83 -9.38
N LEU A 31 -8.59 -15.98 -9.71
CA LEU A 31 -8.11 -15.94 -11.10
C LEU A 31 -8.86 -16.89 -12.06
N PRO A 32 -9.18 -18.16 -11.72
CA PRO A 32 -9.96 -19.04 -12.60
C PRO A 32 -11.40 -18.57 -12.84
N LEU A 33 -11.95 -17.74 -11.95
CA LEU A 33 -13.31 -17.20 -12.01
C LEU A 33 -13.37 -15.85 -12.73
N ALA A 34 -12.22 -15.25 -13.02
CA ALA A 34 -12.14 -13.94 -13.62
C ALA A 34 -12.62 -13.92 -15.08
N PRO A 35 -13.35 -12.88 -15.49
CA PRO A 35 -13.58 -12.54 -16.89
C PRO A 35 -12.27 -12.40 -17.69
N ASP A 36 -12.31 -12.69 -18.99
CA ASP A 36 -11.11 -12.72 -19.85
C ASP A 36 -10.37 -11.37 -19.92
N ASP A 37 -11.09 -10.26 -19.80
CA ASP A 37 -10.57 -8.89 -19.74
C ASP A 37 -9.87 -8.56 -18.41
N CYS A 38 -10.29 -9.19 -17.32
CA CYS A 38 -9.69 -9.01 -15.99
C CYS A 38 -8.49 -9.95 -15.75
N ARG A 39 -8.43 -11.11 -16.43
CA ARG A 39 -7.41 -12.15 -16.22
C ARG A 39 -5.97 -11.65 -16.31
N PRO A 40 -5.55 -10.83 -17.29
CA PRO A 40 -4.16 -10.39 -17.39
C PRO A 40 -3.71 -9.65 -16.12
N LEU A 41 -4.53 -8.71 -15.64
CA LEU A 41 -4.22 -7.93 -14.45
C LEU A 41 -4.25 -8.81 -13.18
N LEU A 42 -5.28 -9.64 -13.02
CA LEU A 42 -5.38 -10.57 -11.88
C LEU A 42 -4.25 -11.61 -11.87
N SER A 43 -3.72 -12.01 -13.04
CA SER A 43 -2.61 -12.97 -13.12
C SER A 43 -1.28 -12.40 -12.62
N ALA A 44 -1.09 -11.08 -12.72
CA ALA A 44 0.10 -10.39 -12.24
C ALA A 44 0.01 -10.02 -10.74
N LEU A 45 -1.22 -9.86 -10.23
CA LEU A 45 -1.47 -9.40 -8.86
C LEU A 45 -0.81 -10.25 -7.76
N PRO A 46 -0.80 -11.61 -7.80
CA PRO A 46 -0.11 -12.41 -6.79
C PRO A 46 1.38 -12.06 -6.64
N SER A 47 2.10 -11.90 -7.75
CA SER A 47 3.53 -11.55 -7.73
C SER A 47 3.74 -10.13 -7.21
N ALA A 48 2.87 -9.20 -7.59
CA ALA A 48 2.92 -7.82 -7.08
C ALA A 48 2.66 -7.76 -5.57
N LEU A 49 1.70 -8.53 -5.05
CA LEU A 49 1.40 -8.64 -3.62
C LEU A 49 2.54 -9.27 -2.82
N GLN A 50 3.26 -10.26 -3.38
CA GLN A 50 4.47 -10.80 -2.75
C GLN A 50 5.57 -9.74 -2.65
N GLN A 51 5.78 -8.94 -3.69
CA GLN A 51 6.77 -7.86 -3.68
C GLN A 51 6.37 -6.75 -2.71
N PHE A 52 5.09 -6.37 -2.67
CA PHE A 52 4.54 -5.45 -1.68
C PHE A 52 4.82 -5.96 -0.27
N SER A 53 4.51 -7.23 0.01
CA SER A 53 4.73 -7.84 1.33
C SER A 53 6.21 -7.77 1.74
N HIS A 54 7.13 -8.10 0.82
CA HIS A 54 8.56 -8.03 1.07
C HIS A 54 9.04 -6.60 1.36
N ARG A 55 8.60 -5.62 0.55
CA ARG A 55 9.00 -4.21 0.70
C ARG A 55 8.42 -3.56 1.96
N ALA A 56 7.18 -3.89 2.33
CA ALA A 56 6.59 -3.44 3.59
C ALA A 56 7.37 -3.99 4.79
N SER A 57 7.72 -5.28 4.79
CA SER A 57 8.54 -5.88 5.84
C SER A 57 9.93 -5.22 5.93
N PHE A 58 10.56 -4.96 4.79
CA PHE A 58 11.85 -4.26 4.75
C PHE A 58 11.76 -2.82 5.27
N LEU A 59 10.72 -2.07 4.91
CA LEU A 59 10.46 -0.76 5.49
C LEU A 59 10.30 -0.88 7.02
N GLY A 60 9.53 -1.86 7.49
CA GLY A 60 9.34 -2.11 8.93
C GLY A 60 10.65 -2.32 9.68
N SER A 61 11.59 -3.10 9.11
CA SER A 61 12.92 -3.25 9.72
C SER A 61 13.72 -1.93 9.70
N ARG A 62 13.64 -1.16 8.61
CA ARG A 62 14.31 0.14 8.52
C ARG A 62 13.76 1.16 9.52
N VAL A 63 12.45 1.18 9.73
CA VAL A 63 11.80 2.03 10.74
C VAL A 63 12.28 1.66 12.14
N ALA A 64 12.35 0.37 12.46
CA ALA A 64 12.81 -0.11 13.77
C ALA A 64 14.29 0.21 14.03
N ASP A 65 15.13 0.14 12.99
CA ASP A 65 16.57 0.35 13.09
C ASP A 65 17.01 1.82 12.91
N ALA A 66 16.11 2.71 12.47
CA ALA A 66 16.46 4.10 12.19
C ALA A 66 16.93 4.82 13.47
N SER A 67 18.13 5.38 13.43
CA SER A 67 18.67 6.19 14.53
C SER A 67 18.00 7.56 14.64
N VAL A 68 17.39 8.01 13.55
CA VAL A 68 16.76 9.31 13.41
C VAL A 68 15.58 9.23 12.46
N VAL A 69 14.50 9.91 12.80
CA VAL A 69 13.31 10.04 11.96
C VAL A 69 12.86 11.48 12.04
N ASP A 70 13.05 12.21 10.94
CA ASP A 70 12.54 13.55 10.76
C ASP A 70 11.02 13.59 11.02
N PRO A 71 10.47 14.61 11.71
CA PRO A 71 9.05 14.69 12.02
C PRO A 71 8.11 14.63 10.81
N GLU A 72 8.48 15.23 9.68
CA GLU A 72 7.66 15.19 8.47
C GLU A 72 7.72 13.81 7.80
N LEU A 73 8.88 13.15 7.83
CA LEU A 73 8.99 11.74 7.42
C LEU A 73 8.12 10.84 8.31
N GLY A 74 8.18 11.02 9.63
CA GLY A 74 7.36 10.26 10.58
C GLY A 74 5.86 10.42 10.30
N LYS A 75 5.42 11.65 10.05
CA LYS A 75 4.03 11.96 9.68
C LYS A 75 3.62 11.34 8.33
N ALA A 76 4.50 11.38 7.34
CA ALA A 76 4.26 10.76 6.04
C ALA A 76 4.13 9.23 6.17
N LEU A 77 4.97 8.60 6.99
CA LEU A 77 4.90 7.18 7.30
C LEU A 77 3.60 6.82 8.02
N GLU A 78 3.23 7.54 9.08
CA GLU A 78 1.96 7.27 9.79
C GLU A 78 0.74 7.37 8.88
N THR A 79 0.67 8.45 8.11
CA THR A 79 -0.45 8.70 7.19
C THR A 79 -0.50 7.63 6.12
N GLY A 80 0.62 7.39 5.43
CA GLY A 80 0.70 6.41 4.36
C GLY A 80 0.43 4.97 4.83
N LEU A 81 0.92 4.57 6.00
CA LEU A 81 0.66 3.22 6.54
C LEU A 81 -0.82 3.03 6.90
N ALA A 82 -1.47 4.05 7.50
CA ALA A 82 -2.89 4.00 7.84
C ALA A 82 -3.79 3.96 6.58
N GLU A 83 -3.48 4.77 5.58
CA GLU A 83 -4.16 4.75 4.28
C GLU A 83 -3.95 3.42 3.55
N GLY A 84 -2.71 2.93 3.57
CA GLY A 84 -2.33 1.65 2.98
C GLY A 84 -3.12 0.50 3.59
N GLN A 85 -3.25 0.48 4.92
CA GLN A 85 -4.04 -0.52 5.62
C GLN A 85 -5.50 -0.48 5.20
N SER A 86 -6.10 0.71 5.18
CA SER A 86 -7.50 0.89 4.80
C SER A 86 -7.78 0.44 3.36
N ALA A 87 -6.89 0.77 2.42
CA ALA A 87 -7.01 0.33 1.03
C ALA A 87 -6.76 -1.18 0.88
N LEU A 88 -5.79 -1.74 1.62
CA LEU A 88 -5.48 -3.17 1.58
C LEU A 88 -6.65 -4.02 2.12
N ASP A 89 -7.40 -3.53 3.09
CA ASP A 89 -8.63 -4.16 3.58
C ASP A 89 -9.70 -4.25 2.48
N VAL A 90 -9.85 -3.17 1.69
CA VAL A 90 -10.75 -3.15 0.55
C VAL A 90 -10.32 -4.11 -0.55
N VAL A 91 -9.03 -4.14 -0.90
CA VAL A 91 -8.50 -5.12 -1.86
C VAL A 91 -8.77 -6.54 -1.37
N SER A 92 -8.51 -6.82 -0.10
CA SER A 92 -8.72 -8.14 0.52
C SER A 92 -10.17 -8.61 0.42
N ALA A 93 -11.13 -7.72 0.70
CA ALA A 93 -12.55 -8.00 0.55
C ALA A 93 -12.97 -8.15 -0.92
N GLY A 94 -12.39 -7.35 -1.81
CA GLY A 94 -12.64 -7.41 -3.24
C GLY A 94 -12.17 -8.72 -3.89
N LEU A 95 -11.12 -9.34 -3.35
CA LEU A 95 -10.55 -10.61 -3.78
C LEU A 95 -11.21 -11.85 -3.16
N GLU A 96 -12.34 -11.71 -2.47
CA GLU A 96 -13.13 -12.88 -2.07
C GLU A 96 -13.79 -13.54 -3.30
N PRO A 97 -13.98 -14.88 -3.34
CA PRO A 97 -14.59 -15.58 -4.47
C PRO A 97 -16.01 -15.13 -4.81
N GLU A 98 -16.75 -14.64 -3.79
CA GLU A 98 -18.07 -14.05 -3.94
C GLU A 98 -18.02 -12.53 -4.20
N GLY A 99 -16.82 -11.94 -4.21
CA GLY A 99 -16.59 -10.52 -4.38
C GLY A 99 -16.83 -10.05 -5.82
N ASP A 100 -17.80 -9.13 -5.99
CA ASP A 100 -18.14 -8.54 -7.28
C ASP A 100 -17.00 -7.74 -7.92
N ALA A 101 -15.99 -7.31 -7.14
CA ALA A 101 -14.90 -6.50 -7.65
C ALA A 101 -13.95 -7.25 -8.60
N THR A 102 -13.87 -8.59 -8.49
CA THR A 102 -13.06 -9.40 -9.41
C THR A 102 -13.65 -9.52 -10.82
N ARG A 103 -14.88 -9.03 -11.01
CA ARG A 103 -15.57 -8.97 -12.30
C ARG A 103 -15.54 -7.59 -12.93
N ASP A 104 -14.97 -6.61 -12.23
CA ASP A 104 -14.87 -5.23 -12.66
C ASP A 104 -13.41 -4.91 -13.01
N GLY A 105 -13.13 -4.79 -14.30
CA GLY A 105 -11.78 -4.52 -14.80
C GLY A 105 -11.18 -3.21 -14.26
N ASP A 106 -12.01 -2.21 -13.99
CA ASP A 106 -11.57 -0.93 -13.43
C ASP A 106 -11.15 -1.12 -11.96
N ALA A 107 -11.90 -1.91 -11.19
CA ALA A 107 -11.56 -2.23 -9.81
C ALA A 107 -10.23 -3.00 -9.72
N VAL A 108 -10.04 -4.01 -10.57
CA VAL A 108 -8.78 -4.76 -10.66
C VAL A 108 -7.62 -3.83 -11.05
N ALA A 109 -7.83 -2.92 -12.00
CA ALA A 109 -6.81 -1.95 -12.39
C ALA A 109 -6.42 -1.01 -11.23
N TRP A 110 -7.38 -0.57 -10.42
CA TRP A 110 -7.10 0.21 -9.21
C TRP A 110 -6.31 -0.58 -8.18
N TYR A 111 -6.61 -1.87 -7.99
CA TYR A 111 -5.83 -2.72 -7.07
C TYR A 111 -4.37 -2.84 -7.51
N VAL A 112 -4.13 -3.09 -8.79
CA VAL A 112 -2.76 -3.17 -9.35
C VAL A 112 -2.03 -1.83 -9.23
N SER A 113 -2.73 -0.73 -9.52
CA SER A 113 -2.19 0.63 -9.38
C SER A 113 -1.78 0.93 -7.94
N PHE A 114 -2.65 0.64 -6.97
CA PHE A 114 -2.39 0.79 -5.54
C PHE A 114 -1.17 -0.01 -5.08
N VAL A 115 -1.13 -1.31 -5.41
CA VAL A 115 0.02 -2.16 -5.04
C VAL A 115 1.32 -1.59 -5.61
N SER A 116 1.30 -1.10 -6.86
CA SER A 116 2.48 -0.51 -7.51
C SER A 116 2.91 0.80 -6.88
N ALA A 117 1.97 1.70 -6.56
CA ALA A 117 2.27 2.98 -5.93
C ALA A 117 2.87 2.80 -4.54
N TYR A 118 2.32 1.89 -3.74
CA TYR A 118 2.82 1.61 -2.39
C TYR A 118 4.19 0.92 -2.39
N MET A 119 4.51 0.11 -3.41
CA MET A 119 5.88 -0.38 -3.57
C MET A 119 6.89 0.77 -3.75
N GLY A 120 6.50 1.86 -4.43
CA GLY A 120 7.31 3.08 -4.54
C GLY A 120 7.41 3.83 -3.22
N PHE A 121 6.30 3.95 -2.48
CA PHE A 121 6.28 4.54 -1.14
C PHE A 121 7.20 3.80 -0.16
N PHE A 122 7.16 2.47 -0.13
CA PHE A 122 8.03 1.66 0.74
C PHE A 122 9.51 1.81 0.39
N ASP A 123 9.85 1.86 -0.91
CA ASP A 123 11.21 2.10 -1.36
C ASP A 123 11.70 3.49 -0.93
N LEU A 124 10.87 4.52 -1.11
CA LEU A 124 11.19 5.89 -0.69
C LEU A 124 11.43 5.95 0.82
N GLY A 125 10.48 5.45 1.62
CA GLY A 125 10.62 5.43 3.08
C GLY A 125 11.89 4.70 3.51
N SER A 126 12.19 3.55 2.91
CA SER A 126 13.39 2.79 3.21
C SER A 126 14.68 3.52 2.85
N GLN A 127 14.68 4.30 1.76
CA GLN A 127 15.82 5.12 1.33
C GLN A 127 16.03 6.34 2.23
N LEU A 128 14.96 6.97 2.71
CA LEU A 128 15.07 8.11 3.62
C LEU A 128 15.55 7.67 5.00
N LEU A 129 15.07 6.53 5.50
CA LEU A 129 15.42 6.01 6.83
C LEU A 129 16.87 5.52 6.95
N VAL A 130 17.62 5.40 5.85
CA VAL A 130 19.06 5.11 5.89
C VAL A 130 19.93 6.37 5.92
N MET A 131 19.34 7.55 5.77
CA MET A 131 20.07 8.82 5.89
C MET A 131 20.47 9.09 7.34
N GLU A 132 21.62 9.73 7.53
CA GLU A 132 22.25 9.86 8.85
C GLU A 132 21.66 11.01 9.67
N THR A 133 20.94 11.93 9.01
CA THR A 133 20.46 13.18 9.64
C THR A 133 19.02 13.53 9.25
N GLU A 134 18.31 14.24 10.15
CA GLU A 134 16.96 14.79 9.87
C GLU A 134 16.99 15.75 8.68
N GLN A 135 18.03 16.57 8.56
CA GLN A 135 18.13 17.56 7.50
C GLN A 135 18.27 16.92 6.10
N GLU A 136 18.96 15.80 5.98
CA GLU A 136 19.02 15.03 4.73
C GLU A 136 17.66 14.42 4.40
N GLN A 137 16.97 13.88 5.40
CA GLN A 137 15.62 13.33 5.25
C GLN A 137 14.64 14.41 4.80
N GLU A 138 14.60 15.57 5.47
CA GLU A 138 13.74 16.72 5.14
C GLU A 138 14.00 17.20 3.70
N SER A 139 15.27 17.40 3.35
CA SER A 139 15.67 17.86 2.00
C SER A 139 15.26 16.87 0.91
N ALA A 140 15.46 15.57 1.14
CA ALA A 140 15.09 14.54 0.18
C ALA A 140 13.57 14.34 0.09
N LEU A 141 12.85 14.43 1.21
CA LEU A 141 11.39 14.37 1.28
C LEU A 141 10.74 15.57 0.56
N ALA A 142 11.38 16.75 0.61
CA ALA A 142 10.92 17.94 -0.11
C ALA A 142 11.17 17.87 -1.64
N SER A 143 11.83 16.82 -2.14
CA SER A 143 12.10 16.68 -3.57
C SER A 143 10.82 16.41 -4.39
N PRO A 144 10.77 16.83 -5.67
CA PRO A 144 9.62 16.54 -6.54
C PRO A 144 9.37 15.04 -6.74
N VAL A 145 10.42 14.22 -6.66
CA VAL A 145 10.31 12.77 -6.77
C VAL A 145 9.60 12.19 -5.55
N ALA A 146 9.98 12.62 -4.34
CA ALA A 146 9.32 12.19 -3.11
C ALA A 146 7.85 12.62 -3.09
N SER A 147 7.56 13.89 -3.43
CA SER A 147 6.18 14.38 -3.57
C SER A 147 5.37 13.52 -4.54
N GLY A 148 5.90 13.23 -5.73
CA GLY A 148 5.19 12.42 -6.72
C GLY A 148 4.91 10.99 -6.24
N VAL A 149 5.81 10.39 -5.45
CA VAL A 149 5.59 9.06 -4.86
C VAL A 149 4.52 9.09 -3.77
N LEU A 150 4.56 10.08 -2.88
CA LEU A 150 3.57 10.27 -1.83
C LEU A 150 2.17 10.53 -2.42
N ASP A 151 2.08 11.43 -3.40
CA ASP A 151 0.84 11.78 -4.08
C ASP A 151 0.25 10.57 -4.83
N ALA A 152 1.10 9.75 -5.47
CA ALA A 152 0.65 8.53 -6.14
C ALA A 152 0.11 7.49 -5.15
N ALA A 153 0.80 7.30 -4.02
CA ALA A 153 0.34 6.39 -2.96
C ALA A 153 -1.02 6.84 -2.41
N HIS A 154 -1.15 8.12 -2.03
CA HIS A 154 -2.38 8.70 -1.53
C HIS A 154 -3.53 8.63 -2.55
N THR A 155 -3.31 9.07 -3.79
CA THR A 155 -4.35 9.03 -4.83
C THR A 155 -4.81 7.61 -5.11
N SER A 156 -3.88 6.64 -5.12
CA SER A 156 -4.23 5.24 -5.39
C SER A 156 -4.98 4.58 -4.22
N SER A 157 -4.67 4.92 -2.95
CA SER A 157 -5.42 4.43 -1.79
C SER A 157 -6.84 5.00 -1.80
N GLU A 158 -7.01 6.30 -2.08
CA GLU A 158 -8.32 6.93 -2.21
C GLU A 158 -9.18 6.29 -3.31
N GLN A 159 -8.61 6.00 -4.48
CA GLN A 159 -9.33 5.34 -5.58
C GLN A 159 -9.84 3.95 -5.16
N VAL A 160 -9.00 3.16 -4.49
CA VAL A 160 -9.40 1.84 -3.98
C VAL A 160 -10.52 1.98 -2.96
N VAL A 161 -10.38 2.86 -1.97
CA VAL A 161 -11.39 3.04 -0.91
C VAL A 161 -12.71 3.59 -1.47
N ALA A 162 -12.66 4.53 -2.41
CA ALA A 162 -13.85 5.09 -3.07
C ALA A 162 -14.67 4.04 -3.83
N THR A 163 -14.06 2.93 -4.23
CA THR A 163 -14.75 1.81 -4.90
C THR A 163 -15.83 1.19 -4.01
N VAL A 164 -15.63 1.15 -2.69
CA VAL A 164 -16.61 0.65 -1.72
C VAL A 164 -17.74 1.66 -1.52
N LEU A 165 -17.40 2.95 -1.42
CA LEU A 165 -18.38 4.02 -1.19
C LEU A 165 -19.37 4.15 -2.35
N ARG A 166 -18.89 4.08 -3.60
CA ARG A 166 -19.78 4.14 -4.77
C ARG A 166 -20.79 2.99 -4.85
N LYS A 167 -20.43 1.80 -4.33
CA LYS A 167 -21.37 0.66 -4.26
C LYS A 167 -22.44 0.87 -3.19
N HIS A 168 -22.10 1.52 -2.08
CA HIS A 168 -23.06 1.84 -1.01
C HIS A 168 -24.07 2.92 -1.44
N GLU A 169 -23.66 3.90 -2.25
CA GLU A 169 -24.56 4.97 -2.71
C GLU A 169 -25.53 4.55 -3.82
N LEU A 170 -25.20 3.50 -4.59
CA LEU A 170 -26.05 2.97 -5.66
C LEU A 170 -26.95 1.80 -5.22
N GLY A 171 -26.82 1.35 -3.96
CA GLY A 171 -27.54 0.21 -3.40
C GLY A 171 -28.77 0.55 -2.53
N HIS A 172 -29.23 1.80 -2.54
CA HIS A 172 -30.38 2.27 -1.76
C HIS A 172 -31.52 2.81 -2.63
#